data_AF-A0A0R2T4B9-F1
#
_entry.id   AF-A0A0R2T4B9-F1
#
_cell.length_a   1.000
_cell.length_b   1.000
_cell.length_c   1.000
_cell.angle_alpha   90.00
_cell.angle_beta   90.00
_cell.angle_gamma   90.00
#
_symmetry.space_group_name_H-M   'P 1'
#
loop_
_entity.id
_entity.type
_entity.pdbx_description
1 polymer ?
#
loop_
_entity_poly.entity_id
_entity_poly.type
_entity_poly.pdbx_seq_one_letter_code
_entity_poly.pdbx_strand_id
1 'polypeptide(L)' 'MKLIVTFDSAIRTLSVRIGIGLIVASLVLFTSCIVGLFEFSVFDFAGHSGIRTLAALAVLGCVTSAIASMED' A
#
# COMPACT_ATOMS: atom_id res chain seq x y z
N MET A 1 34.30 -3.48 1.64
CA MET A 1 32.92 -3.91 1.32
C MET A 1 32.07 -3.84 2.58
N LYS A 2 31.31 -2.75 2.79
CA LYS A 2 30.40 -2.61 3.94
C LYS A 2 29.16 -1.76 3.61
N LEU A 3 29.26 -0.89 2.59
CA LEU A 3 28.14 -0.05 2.12
C LEU A 3 26.96 -0.83 1.54
N ILE A 4 27.20 -1.91 0.79
CA ILE A 4 26.13 -2.69 0.13
C ILE A 4 25.13 -3.29 1.14
N VAL A 5 25.63 -3.75 2.30
CA VAL A 5 24.81 -4.40 3.33
C VAL A 5 23.95 -3.39 4.13
N THR A 6 24.45 -2.17 4.31
CA THR A 6 23.68 -1.09 4.97
C THR A 6 22.59 -0.52 4.05
N PHE A 7 22.83 -0.48 2.74
CA PHE A 7 21.83 0.01 1.79
C PHE A 7 20.66 -0.97 1.64
N ASP A 8 20.95 -2.27 1.64
CA ASP A 8 19.97 -3.35 1.59
C ASP A 8 18.98 -3.30 2.78
N SER A 9 19.52 -3.21 4.00
CA SER A 9 18.71 -3.08 5.23
C SER A 9 17.89 -1.79 5.30
N ALA A 10 18.40 -0.68 4.76
CA ALA A 10 17.67 0.58 4.66
C ALA A 10 16.52 0.51 3.65
N ILE A 11 16.76 -0.03 2.45
CA ILE A 11 15.74 -0.24 1.41
C ILE A 11 14.64 -1.17 1.93
N ARG A 12 15.03 -2.25 2.62
CA ARG A 12 14.09 -3.21 3.18
C ARG A 12 13.17 -2.57 4.22
N THR A 13 13.75 -1.81 5.15
CA THR A 13 12.99 -1.06 6.15
C THR A 13 12.05 -0.03 5.51
N LEU A 14 12.52 0.67 4.48
CA LEU A 14 11.73 1.65 3.75
C LEU A 14 10.55 0.98 3.01
N SER A 15 10.79 -0.16 2.37
CA SER A 15 9.79 -0.92 1.63
C SER A 15 8.69 -1.46 2.55
N VAL A 16 9.06 -2.02 3.71
CA VAL A 16 8.07 -2.45 4.73
C VAL A 16 7.25 -1.27 5.23
N ARG A 17 7.87 -0.12 5.50
CA ARG A 17 7.14 1.10 5.93
C ARG A 17 6.20 1.62 4.85
N ILE A 18 6.60 1.57 3.57
CA ILE A 18 5.76 1.95 2.43
C ILE A 18 4.57 1.00 2.32
N GLY A 19 4.80 -0.32 2.42
CA GLY A 19 3.75 -1.33 2.35
C GLY A 19 2.71 -1.16 3.47
N ILE A 20 3.17 -1.00 4.72
CA ILE A 20 2.29 -0.70 5.86
C ILE A 20 1.54 0.63 5.64
N GLY A 21 2.22 1.66 5.15
CA GLY A 21 1.61 2.95 4.83
C GLY A 21 0.49 2.83 3.80
N LEU A 22 0.68 2.04 2.75
CA LEU A 22 -0.32 1.77 1.72
C LEU A 22 -1.54 1.02 2.28
N ILE A 23 -1.33 0.05 3.18
CA ILE A 23 -2.43 -0.68 3.85
C ILE A 23 -3.25 0.28 4.71
N VAL A 24 -2.59 1.10 5.53
CA VAL A 24 -3.26 2.08 6.39
C VAL A 24 -4.00 3.11 5.54
N ALA A 25 -3.38 3.62 4.47
CA ALA A 25 -4.02 4.57 3.56
C ALA A 25 -5.28 3.97 2.91
N SER A 26 -5.22 2.73 2.42
CA SER A 26 -6.40 2.03 1.88
C SER A 26 -7.53 1.94 2.91
N LEU A 27 -7.21 1.57 4.16
CA LEU A 27 -8.19 1.49 5.24
C LEU A 27 -8.85 2.84 5.55
N VAL A 28 -8.04 3.91 5.61
CA VAL A 28 -8.54 5.27 5.89
C VAL A 28 -9.45 5.75 4.77
N LEU A 29 -9.07 5.53 3.51
CA LEU A 29 -9.87 5.91 2.35
C LEU A 29 -11.19 5.15 2.32
N PHE A 30 -11.15 3.83 2.57
CA PHE A 30 -12.35 3.01 2.65
C PHE A 30 -13.29 3.46 3.78
N THR A 31 -12.74 3.75 4.96
CA THR A 31 -13.53 4.27 6.10
C THR A 31 -14.13 5.64 5.78
N SER A 32 -13.39 6.50 5.09
CA SER A 32 -13.86 7.83 4.67
C SER A 32 -15.03 7.72 3.68
N CYS A 33 -15.03 6.72 2.79
CA CYS A 33 -16.19 6.42 1.93
C CYS A 33 -17.40 5.95 2.75
N ILE A 34 -17.21 5.15 3.81
CA ILE A 34 -18.31 4.68 4.68
C ILE A 34 -18.93 5.86 5.46
N VAL A 35 -18.11 6.78 5.94
CA VAL A 35 -18.55 7.98 6.67
C VAL A 35 -19.18 9.02 5.71
N GLY A 36 -19.06 8.81 4.39
CA GLY A 36 -19.62 9.70 3.37
C GLY A 36 -18.78 10.95 3.09
N LEU A 37 -17.50 10.95 3.48
CA LEU A 37 -16.57 12.05 3.18
C LEU A 37 -16.11 12.03 1.70
N PHE A 38 -16.13 10.85 1.08
CA PHE A 38 -15.80 10.65 -0.33
C PHE A 38 -16.82 9.73 -0.99
N GLU A 39 -17.13 9.99 -2.26
CA GLU A 39 -17.90 9.07 -3.08
C GLU A 39 -16.97 8.02 -3.73
N PHE A 40 -17.44 6.78 -3.84
CA PHE A 40 -16.71 5.72 -4.53
C PHE A 40 -16.41 6.04 -6.00
N SER A 41 -17.20 6.93 -6.62
CA SER A 41 -16.96 7.40 -7.99
C SER A 41 -15.65 8.16 -8.15
N VAL A 42 -15.11 8.76 -7.08
CA VAL A 42 -13.81 9.45 -7.10
C VAL A 42 -12.66 8.47 -7.34
N PHE A 43 -12.85 7.21 -6.93
CA PHE A 43 -11.88 6.14 -7.08
C PHE A 43 -12.20 5.23 -8.28
N ASP A 44 -13.20 5.57 -9.09
CA ASP A 44 -13.51 4.83 -10.32
C ASP A 44 -12.36 5.04 -11.31
N PHE A 45 -11.62 3.96 -11.56
CA PHE A 45 -10.49 3.97 -12.47
C PHE A 45 -10.74 2.95 -13.56
N ALA A 46 -10.65 3.39 -14.81
CA ALA A 46 -10.97 2.59 -15.99
C ALA A 46 -12.43 2.06 -16.06
N GLY A 47 -13.41 2.78 -15.49
CA GLY A 47 -14.83 2.40 -15.56
C GLY A 47 -15.21 1.25 -14.61
N HIS A 48 -14.37 0.97 -13.62
CA HIS A 48 -14.58 -0.06 -12.61
C HIS A 48 -14.78 0.56 -11.23
N SER A 49 -15.75 0.01 -10.49
CA SER A 49 -16.12 0.44 -9.14
C SER A 49 -14.91 0.73 -8.25
N GLY A 50 -14.93 1.89 -7.59
CA GLY A 50 -13.87 2.38 -6.69
C GLY A 50 -13.45 1.41 -5.58
N ILE A 51 -14.29 0.42 -5.24
CA ILE A 51 -13.96 -0.65 -4.30
C ILE A 51 -12.80 -1.52 -4.84
N ARG A 52 -12.77 -1.78 -6.15
CA ARG A 52 -11.75 -2.63 -6.78
C ARG A 52 -10.38 -1.95 -6.74
N THR A 53 -10.32 -0.65 -6.97
CA THR A 53 -9.10 0.17 -6.87
C THR A 53 -8.58 0.24 -5.43
N LEU A 54 -9.46 0.40 -4.44
CA LEU A 54 -9.08 0.37 -3.02
C LEU A 54 -8.56 -1.01 -2.58
N ALA A 55 -9.19 -2.09 -3.07
CA ALA A 55 -8.73 -3.45 -2.84
C ALA A 55 -7.37 -3.70 -3.48
N ALA A 56 -7.14 -3.23 -4.71
CA ALA A 56 -5.84 -3.33 -5.37
C ALA A 56 -4.74 -2.59 -4.60
N LEU A 57 -5.02 -1.39 -4.07
CA LEU A 57 -4.09 -0.65 -3.21
C LEU A 57 -3.71 -1.43 -1.95
N ALA A 58 -4.69 -2.04 -1.27
CA ALA A 58 -4.43 -2.86 -0.08
C ALA A 58 -3.54 -4.07 -0.43
N VAL A 59 -3.86 -4.78 -1.51
CA VAL A 59 -3.09 -5.95 -1.96
C VAL A 59 -1.66 -5.54 -2.34
N LEU A 60 -1.48 -4.43 -3.06
CA LEU A 60 -0.14 -3.91 -3.38
C LEU A 60 0.66 -3.56 -2.11
N GLY A 61 0.03 -2.97 -1.10
CA GLY A 61 0.66 -2.73 0.19
C GLY A 61 1.12 -4.02 0.89
N CYS A 62 0.26 -5.04 0.88
CA CYS A 62 0.60 -6.36 1.42
C CYS A 62 1.75 -7.03 0.65
N VAL A 63 1.70 -7.01 -0.68
CA VAL A 63 2.71 -7.64 -1.54
C VAL A 63 4.06 -6.94 -1.40
N THR A 64 4.09 -5.60 -1.41
CA THR A 64 5.34 -4.84 -1.21
C THR A 64 5.97 -5.11 0.15
N SER A 65 5.16 -5.15 1.21
CA SER A 65 5.65 -5.51 2.55
C SER A 65 6.12 -6.97 2.63
N ALA A 66 5.44 -7.89 1.94
CA ALA A 66 5.79 -9.30 1.93
C ALA A 66 7.10 -9.54 1.17
N ILE A 67 7.27 -8.98 -0.03
CA ILE A 67 8.51 -9.10 -0.82
C ILE A 67 9.70 -8.58 -0.01
N ALA A 68 9.56 -7.43 0.63
CA ALA A 68 10.60 -6.88 1.49
C ALA A 68 10.94 -7.77 2.69
N SER A 69 10.02 -8.62 3.14
CA SER A 69 10.26 -9.57 4.24
C SER A 69 10.80 -10.92 3.76
N MET A 70 10.76 -11.23 2.47
CA MET A 70 11.27 -12.49 1.91
C MET A 70 12.72 -12.38 1.43
N GLU A 71 13.22 -11.14 1.31
CA GLU A 71 14.62 -10.84 1.03
C GLU A 71 15.42 -10.85 2.36
N ASP A 72 15.57 -12.05 2.93
CA ASP A 72 16.44 -12.38 4.07
C ASP A 72 17.41 -13.52 3.69
#